data_AF-A0A842UCF5-F1
#
_entry.id   AF-A0A842UCF5-F1
#
_cell.length_a   1.000
_cell.length_b   1.000
_cell.length_c   1.000
_cell.angle_alpha   90.00
_cell.angle_beta   90.00
_cell.angle_gamma   90.00
#
_symmetry.space_group_name_H-M   'P 1'
#
loop_
_entity.id
_entity.type
_entity.pdbx_description
1 polymer ?
#
loop_
_entity_poly.entity_id
_entity_poly.type
_entity_poly.pdbx_seq_one_letter_code
_entity_poly.pdbx_strand_id
1 'polypeptide(L)'
;MAVRHSLKKVSKETVVSILREYLSKGHDMKFIEKALLKAECPKKILREAKKELKIGLKTAKKVKKGVKPKKAPKTTKKPSKPKLAKPRIMPTPAGPPRVVTPPKLPKVKLTSKKVLYPLIIILACIAVLLIVLLLFSIGPENCGTDEACFIAKANACEPARFHNMIDTTEISYVIGEDCTVTKEITKLGEREPEEVKELFLGQAMKCSYPKGGFDRVYIDEISGKLETCEGPLATIIAELRR
;
A
#
# COMPACT_ATOMS: atom_id res chain seq x y z
N MET A 1 6.93 3.64 -33.78
CA MET A 1 5.91 4.24 -34.68
C MET A 1 5.13 5.27 -33.90
N ALA A 2 5.17 6.54 -34.31
CA ALA A 2 4.54 7.63 -33.56
C ALA A 2 3.03 7.64 -33.81
N VAL A 3 2.26 7.43 -32.75
CA VAL A 3 0.80 7.60 -32.71
C VAL A 3 0.49 9.08 -33.01
N ARG A 4 0.33 9.42 -34.28
CA ARG A 4 -0.23 10.71 -34.73
C ARG A 4 -1.74 10.68 -34.53
N HIS A 5 -2.20 10.58 -33.28
CA HIS A 5 -3.58 10.90 -32.98
C HIS A 5 -3.79 12.36 -33.37
N SER A 6 -4.66 12.60 -34.36
CA SER A 6 -4.99 13.95 -34.83
C SER A 6 -5.47 14.81 -33.68
N LEU A 7 -4.60 15.69 -33.16
CA LEU A 7 -4.90 16.65 -32.10
C LEU A 7 -5.76 17.83 -32.62
N LYS A 8 -6.46 17.66 -33.74
CA LYS A 8 -7.36 18.67 -34.33
C LYS A 8 -8.56 18.99 -33.44
N LYS A 9 -8.85 18.18 -32.40
CA LYS A 9 -9.95 18.38 -31.45
C LYS A 9 -9.50 18.33 -29.98
N VAL A 10 -8.34 18.89 -29.65
CA VAL A 10 -7.95 19.01 -28.23
C VAL A 10 -8.69 20.18 -27.59
N SER A 11 -9.42 19.92 -26.51
CA SER A 11 -10.07 20.97 -25.73
C SER A 11 -9.07 21.79 -24.93
N LYS A 12 -9.47 23.00 -24.54
CA LYS A 12 -8.64 23.91 -23.76
C LYS A 12 -8.26 23.30 -22.40
N GLU A 13 -9.18 22.59 -21.77
CA GLU A 13 -9.03 21.96 -20.46
C GLU A 13 -7.93 20.89 -20.48
N THR A 14 -7.87 20.09 -21.54
CA THR A 14 -6.82 19.09 -21.74
C THR A 14 -5.45 19.74 -21.92
N VAL A 15 -5.37 20.86 -22.64
CA VAL A 15 -4.10 21.60 -22.75
C VAL A 15 -3.68 22.16 -21.38
N VAL A 16 -4.63 22.64 -20.56
CA VAL A 16 -4.33 23.14 -19.20
C VAL A 16 -3.84 22.02 -18.28
N SER A 17 -4.43 20.82 -18.34
CA SER A 17 -3.98 19.68 -17.51
C SER A 17 -2.57 19.23 -17.88
N ILE A 18 -2.29 19.07 -19.18
CA ILE A 18 -0.95 18.73 -19.68
C ILE A 18 0.06 19.78 -19.22
N LEU A 19 -0.22 21.06 -19.44
CA LEU A 19 0.70 22.13 -19.02
C LEU A 19 0.96 22.10 -17.51
N ARG A 20 -0.05 21.84 -16.68
CA ARG A 20 0.10 21.76 -15.22
C ARG A 20 0.97 20.58 -14.81
N GLU A 21 0.76 19.41 -15.41
CA GLU A 21 1.52 18.21 -15.12
C GLU A 21 3.01 18.42 -15.45
N TYR A 22 3.34 18.88 -16.66
CA TYR A 22 4.73 19.11 -17.06
C TYR A 22 5.41 20.22 -16.26
N LEU A 23 4.68 21.28 -15.88
CA LEU A 23 5.23 22.32 -15.00
C LEU A 23 5.51 21.78 -13.58
N SER A 24 4.69 20.86 -13.08
CA SER A 24 4.91 20.23 -11.76
C SER A 24 6.15 19.33 -11.75
N LYS A 25 6.49 18.74 -12.90
CA LYS A 25 7.72 17.98 -13.15
C LYS A 25 8.95 18.87 -13.41
N GLY A 26 8.80 20.20 -13.37
CA GLY A 26 9.91 21.15 -13.49
C GLY A 26 10.34 21.50 -14.92
N HIS A 27 9.56 21.15 -15.95
CA HIS A 27 9.89 21.48 -17.34
C HIS A 27 9.68 22.97 -17.66
N ASP A 28 10.53 23.52 -18.54
CA ASP A 28 10.41 24.91 -18.99
C ASP A 28 9.19 25.13 -19.92
N MET A 29 8.52 26.27 -19.75
CA MET A 29 7.29 26.59 -20.48
C MET A 29 7.50 26.71 -22.00
N LYS A 30 8.68 27.16 -22.45
CA LYS A 30 8.99 27.28 -23.88
C LYS A 30 9.18 25.90 -24.51
N PHE A 31 9.75 24.95 -23.78
CA PHE A 31 9.89 23.57 -24.23
C PHE A 31 8.52 22.93 -24.47
N ILE A 32 7.60 23.05 -23.51
CA ILE A 32 6.25 22.46 -23.62
C ILE A 32 5.47 23.11 -24.76
N GLU A 33 5.57 24.43 -24.94
CA GLU A 33 4.96 25.12 -26.09
C GLU A 33 5.49 24.62 -27.43
N LYS A 34 6.81 24.46 -27.57
CA LYS A 34 7.40 23.94 -28.81
C LYS A 34 6.91 22.52 -29.10
N ALA A 35 6.79 21.67 -28.07
CA ALA A 35 6.26 20.32 -28.19
C ALA A 35 4.78 20.31 -28.63
N LEU A 36 3.93 21.12 -28.00
CA LEU A 36 2.51 21.21 -28.34
C LEU A 36 2.29 21.77 -29.76
N LEU A 37 3.10 22.74 -30.20
CA LEU A 37 3.04 23.25 -31.56
C LEU A 37 3.51 22.23 -32.59
N LYS A 38 4.54 21.44 -32.29
CA LYS A 38 4.99 20.32 -33.13
C LYS A 38 3.92 19.24 -33.24
N ALA A 39 3.08 19.11 -32.22
CA ALA A 39 1.91 18.23 -32.18
C ALA A 39 0.66 18.87 -32.82
N GLU A 40 0.81 19.93 -33.62
CA GLU A 40 -0.29 20.61 -34.32
C GLU A 40 -1.37 21.21 -33.39
N CYS A 41 -1.06 21.48 -32.12
CA CYS A 41 -2.00 22.14 -31.21
C CYS A 41 -2.31 23.57 -31.71
N PRO A 42 -3.60 23.95 -31.84
CA PRO A 42 -3.96 25.28 -32.30
C PRO A 42 -3.39 26.39 -31.40
N LYS A 43 -2.63 27.31 -31.99
CA LYS A 43 -2.00 28.45 -31.29
C LYS A 43 -2.98 29.26 -30.42
N LYS A 44 -4.26 29.34 -30.83
CA LYS A 44 -5.31 30.05 -30.09
C LYS A 44 -5.59 29.38 -28.74
N ILE A 45 -5.80 28.06 -28.73
CA ILE A 45 -6.06 27.28 -27.51
C ILE A 45 -4.86 27.36 -26.56
N LEU A 46 -3.65 27.24 -27.10
CA LEU A 46 -2.42 27.34 -26.31
C LEU A 46 -2.26 28.72 -25.63
N ARG A 47 -2.61 29.81 -26.32
CA ARG A 47 -2.60 31.17 -25.75
C ARG A 47 -3.64 31.32 -24.63
N GLU A 48 -4.83 30.74 -24.78
CA GLU A 48 -5.89 30.80 -23.77
C GLU A 48 -5.53 29.99 -22.52
N ALA A 49 -5.04 28.75 -22.69
CA ALA A 49 -4.56 27.91 -21.60
C ALA A 49 -3.43 28.58 -20.79
N LYS A 50 -2.50 29.27 -21.48
CA LYS A 50 -1.43 30.06 -20.85
C LYS A 50 -1.94 31.21 -19.99
N LYS A 51 -2.98 31.92 -20.47
CA LYS A 51 -3.60 33.02 -19.71
C LYS A 51 -4.20 32.49 -18.41
N GLU A 52 -4.89 31.36 -18.48
CA GLU A 52 -5.50 30.71 -17.32
C GLU A 52 -4.47 30.28 -16.27
N LEU A 53 -3.38 29.65 -16.69
CA LEU A 53 -2.28 29.27 -15.78
C LEU A 53 -1.61 30.48 -15.12
N LYS A 54 -1.42 31.59 -15.85
CA LYS A 54 -0.88 32.83 -15.26
C LYS A 54 -1.83 33.42 -14.21
N ILE A 55 -3.14 33.31 -14.38
CA ILE A 55 -4.13 33.76 -13.39
C ILE A 55 -4.03 32.89 -12.13
N GLY A 56 -3.99 31.57 -12.28
CA GLY A 56 -3.86 30.64 -11.15
C GLY A 56 -2.55 30.76 -10.37
N LEU A 57 -1.42 31.02 -11.04
CA LEU A 57 -0.13 31.22 -10.36
C LEU A 57 -0.07 32.54 -9.58
N LYS A 58 -0.72 33.60 -10.09
CA LYS A 58 -0.79 34.89 -9.40
C LYS A 58 -1.63 34.81 -8.13
N THR A 59 -2.74 34.07 -8.15
CA THR A 59 -3.58 33.86 -6.96
C THR A 59 -2.85 33.02 -5.91
N ALA A 60 -2.17 31.94 -6.30
CA ALA A 60 -1.37 31.12 -5.40
C ALA A 60 -0.25 31.92 -4.70
N LYS A 61 0.42 32.83 -5.41
CA LYS A 61 1.49 33.67 -4.84
C LYS A 61 0.97 34.74 -3.88
N LYS A 62 -0.26 35.24 -4.08
CA LYS A 62 -0.93 36.16 -3.14
C LYS A 62 -1.31 35.46 -1.83
N VAL A 63 -1.79 34.22 -1.89
CA VAL A 63 -2.10 33.43 -0.69
C VAL A 63 -0.86 33.21 0.18
N LYS A 64 0.30 32.92 -0.42
CA LYS A 64 1.56 32.73 0.33
C LYS A 64 2.13 34.01 0.96
N LYS A 65 1.78 35.20 0.45
CA LYS A 65 2.26 36.49 1.00
C LYS A 65 1.37 37.08 2.11
N GLY A 66 0.15 36.57 2.30
CA GLY A 66 -0.81 37.10 3.27
C GLY A 66 -0.91 36.33 4.60
N VAL A 67 -0.47 35.08 4.65
CA VAL A 67 -0.51 34.28 5.87
C VAL A 67 0.80 34.47 6.63
N LYS A 68 0.88 35.54 7.44
CA LYS A 68 1.83 35.56 8.55
C LYS A 68 1.61 34.25 9.32
N PRO A 69 2.64 33.43 9.57
CA PRO A 69 2.49 32.25 10.40
C PRO A 69 1.99 32.72 11.76
N LYS A 70 0.71 32.51 12.04
CA LYS A 70 0.18 32.58 13.39
C LYS A 70 1.03 31.58 14.16
N LYS A 71 1.91 32.09 15.03
CA LYS A 71 2.76 31.28 15.91
C LYS A 71 1.92 30.12 16.41
N ALA A 72 2.32 28.91 16.05
CA ALA A 72 1.68 27.70 16.54
C ALA A 72 1.60 27.82 18.07
N PRO A 73 0.42 27.65 18.68
CA PRO A 73 0.32 27.56 20.13
C PRO A 73 1.21 26.40 20.56
N LYS A 74 2.18 26.65 21.45
CA LYS A 74 2.92 25.59 22.14
C LYS A 74 1.90 24.75 22.91
N THR A 75 1.42 23.67 22.30
CA THR A 75 0.64 22.63 22.98
C THR A 75 1.61 21.67 23.67
N THR A 76 2.23 22.14 24.75
CA THR A 76 2.71 21.25 25.82
C THR A 76 1.48 20.70 26.55
N LYS A 77 0.88 19.64 26.02
CA LYS A 77 0.00 18.75 26.78
C LYS A 77 0.65 17.38 26.86
N LYS A 78 1.40 17.21 27.96
CA LYS A 78 1.80 15.94 28.56
C LYS A 78 0.59 14.98 28.55
N PRO A 79 0.70 13.75 28.02
CA PRO A 79 -0.37 12.77 28.14
C PRO A 79 -0.54 12.44 29.62
N SER A 80 -1.66 12.88 30.19
CA SER A 80 -2.12 12.49 31.52
C SER A 80 -2.46 11.01 31.50
N LYS A 81 -1.78 10.23 32.34
CA LYS A 81 -2.10 8.83 32.66
C LYS A 81 -3.62 8.63 32.84
N PRO A 82 -4.21 7.55 32.29
CA PRO A 82 -5.55 7.13 32.68
C PRO A 82 -5.53 6.77 34.17
N LYS A 83 -6.33 7.46 34.99
CA LYS A 83 -6.61 7.07 36.37
C LYS A 83 -7.46 5.81 36.35
N LEU A 84 -6.87 4.71 36.82
CA LEU A 84 -7.56 3.45 37.08
C LEU A 84 -8.66 3.68 38.13
N ALA A 85 -9.92 3.63 37.71
CA ALA A 85 -11.05 3.68 38.61
C ALA A 85 -11.17 2.35 39.37
N LYS A 86 -11.07 2.43 40.69
CA LYS A 86 -11.28 1.32 41.64
C LYS A 86 -12.78 0.97 41.67
N PRO A 87 -13.19 -0.29 41.45
CA PRO A 87 -14.58 -0.68 41.68
C PRO A 87 -14.92 -0.64 43.18
N ARG A 88 -16.04 0.02 43.49
CA ARG A 88 -16.58 0.24 44.83
C ARG A 88 -17.34 -1.03 45.25
N ILE A 89 -16.85 -1.71 46.26
CA ILE A 89 -17.51 -2.83 46.94
C ILE A 89 -18.61 -2.23 47.83
N MET A 90 -19.87 -2.62 47.64
CA MET A 90 -20.94 -2.40 48.62
C MET A 90 -21.15 -3.68 49.45
N PRO A 91 -21.30 -3.57 50.78
CA PRO A 91 -21.75 -4.68 51.62
C PRO A 91 -23.26 -4.63 51.79
N THR A 92 -23.91 -5.80 51.77
CA THR A 92 -25.30 -5.98 52.22
C THR A 92 -25.40 -7.32 52.99
N PRO A 93 -26.37 -7.45 53.91
CA PRO A 93 -26.16 -8.06 55.21
C PRO A 93 -26.55 -9.54 55.24
N ALA A 94 -25.96 -10.23 56.22
CA ALA A 94 -26.21 -11.60 56.58
C ALA A 94 -27.67 -11.86 56.99
N GLY A 95 -28.34 -12.73 56.23
CA GLY A 95 -29.52 -13.46 56.71
C GLY A 95 -29.10 -14.78 57.36
N PRO A 96 -29.88 -15.31 58.32
CA PRO A 96 -29.53 -16.53 59.06
C PRO A 96 -29.49 -17.77 58.15
N PRO A 97 -28.58 -18.72 58.41
CA PRO A 97 -28.39 -19.90 57.58
C PRO A 97 -29.59 -20.85 57.72
N ARG A 98 -30.33 -21.06 56.63
CA ARG A 98 -31.22 -22.21 56.53
C ARG A 98 -30.37 -23.46 56.34
N VAL A 99 -30.36 -24.32 57.36
CA VAL A 99 -29.82 -25.67 57.30
C VAL A 99 -30.70 -26.48 56.35
N VAL A 100 -30.34 -26.46 55.07
CA VAL A 100 -30.90 -27.37 54.07
C VAL A 100 -30.01 -28.61 54.09
N THR A 101 -30.53 -29.70 54.65
CA THR A 101 -29.90 -31.02 54.59
C THR A 101 -29.56 -31.35 53.14
N PRO A 102 -28.29 -31.67 52.82
CA PRO A 102 -27.88 -31.92 51.45
C PRO A 102 -28.61 -33.16 50.93
N PRO A 103 -29.33 -33.07 49.79
CA PRO A 103 -29.91 -34.24 49.16
C PRO A 103 -28.77 -35.21 48.80
N LYS A 104 -28.90 -36.46 49.21
CA LYS A 104 -27.96 -37.54 48.87
C LYS A 104 -27.81 -37.61 47.35
N LEU A 105 -26.70 -37.09 46.85
CA LEU A 105 -26.36 -37.10 45.44
C LEU A 105 -26.27 -38.57 44.96
N PRO A 106 -27.05 -38.96 43.93
CA PRO A 106 -26.92 -40.28 43.34
C PRO A 106 -25.49 -40.44 42.80
N LYS A 107 -24.81 -41.52 43.19
CA LYS A 107 -23.50 -41.89 42.65
C LYS A 107 -23.68 -42.32 41.19
N VAL A 108 -23.64 -41.35 40.27
CA VAL A 108 -23.65 -41.60 38.83
C VAL A 108 -22.31 -42.21 38.45
N LYS A 109 -22.31 -43.51 38.12
CA LYS A 109 -21.12 -44.20 37.61
C LYS A 109 -20.87 -43.72 36.18
N LEU A 110 -19.97 -42.75 36.01
CA LEU A 110 -19.41 -42.37 34.70
C LEU A 110 -18.50 -43.51 34.20
N THR A 111 -19.09 -44.57 33.67
CA THR A 111 -18.37 -45.64 32.99
C THR A 111 -18.95 -45.79 31.59
N SER A 112 -18.73 -44.79 30.74
CA SER A 112 -19.10 -44.89 29.32
C SER A 112 -17.98 -44.32 28.47
N LYS A 113 -17.06 -45.19 28.06
CA LYS A 113 -15.96 -44.90 27.12
C LYS A 113 -16.47 -44.30 25.78
N LYS A 114 -17.77 -44.44 25.49
CA LYS A 114 -18.42 -43.90 24.28
C LYS A 114 -18.54 -42.37 24.29
N VAL A 115 -18.50 -41.70 25.45
CA VAL A 115 -18.57 -40.23 25.54
C VAL A 115 -17.19 -39.58 25.47
N LEU A 116 -16.11 -40.33 25.77
CA LEU A 116 -14.74 -39.81 25.75
C LEU A 116 -14.21 -39.58 24.33
N TYR A 117 -14.56 -40.47 23.39
CA TYR A 117 -14.09 -40.38 22.00
C TYR A 117 -14.53 -39.09 21.26
N PRO A 118 -15.81 -38.67 21.27
CA PRO A 118 -16.21 -37.43 20.60
C PRO A 118 -15.58 -36.18 21.22
N LEU A 119 -15.31 -36.17 22.53
CA LEU A 119 -14.62 -35.06 23.21
C LEU A 119 -13.18 -34.89 22.68
N ILE A 120 -12.45 -36.01 22.51
CA ILE A 120 -11.08 -35.99 21.98
C ILE A 120 -11.07 -35.48 20.54
N ILE A 121 -12.03 -35.90 19.69
CA ILE A 121 -12.15 -35.39 18.32
C ILE A 121 -12.39 -33.88 18.30
N ILE A 122 -13.31 -33.38 19.12
CA ILE A 122 -13.59 -31.94 19.19
C ILE A 122 -12.34 -31.16 19.62
N LEU A 123 -11.60 -31.63 20.63
CA LEU A 123 -10.35 -31.01 21.06
C LEU A 123 -9.29 -31.03 19.95
N ALA A 124 -9.17 -32.13 19.20
CA ALA A 124 -8.27 -32.22 18.05
C ALA A 124 -8.64 -31.24 16.94
N CYS A 125 -9.94 -31.11 16.61
CA CYS A 125 -10.41 -30.13 15.63
C CYS A 125 -10.12 -28.69 16.06
N ILE A 126 -10.33 -28.35 17.34
CA ILE A 126 -10.01 -27.02 17.89
C ILE A 126 -8.51 -26.75 17.82
N ALA A 127 -7.67 -27.74 18.19
CA ALA A 127 -6.22 -27.61 18.10
C ALA A 127 -5.75 -27.37 16.66
N VAL A 128 -6.28 -28.12 15.68
CA VAL A 128 -5.98 -27.92 14.25
C VAL A 128 -6.44 -26.54 13.79
N LEU A 129 -7.63 -26.09 14.18
CA LEU A 129 -8.13 -24.75 13.83
C LEU A 129 -7.24 -23.63 14.38
N LEU A 130 -6.76 -23.75 15.62
CA LEU A 130 -5.84 -22.78 16.22
C LEU A 130 -4.48 -22.75 15.50
N ILE A 131 -3.96 -23.91 15.08
CA ILE A 131 -2.73 -23.98 14.27
C ILE A 131 -2.92 -23.26 12.93
N VAL A 132 -4.04 -23.48 12.24
CA VAL A 132 -4.35 -22.80 10.98
C VAL A 132 -4.44 -21.28 11.17
N LEU A 133 -5.08 -20.81 12.24
CA LEU A 133 -5.17 -19.37 12.56
C LEU A 133 -3.79 -18.76 12.90
N LEU A 134 -2.94 -19.49 13.62
CA LEU A 134 -1.57 -19.06 13.91
C LEU A 134 -0.74 -18.93 12.64
N LEU A 135 -0.83 -19.91 11.73
CA LEU A 135 -0.12 -19.86 10.44
C LEU A 135 -0.60 -18.69 9.57
N PHE A 136 -1.89 -18.34 9.62
CA PHE A 136 -2.43 -17.19 8.89
C PHE A 136 -1.97 -15.84 9.46
N SER A 137 -1.60 -15.79 10.75
CA SER A 137 -1.17 -14.57 11.43
C SER A 137 0.31 -14.22 11.19
N ILE A 138 1.11 -15.13 10.61
CA ILE A 138 2.56 -14.96 10.36
C ILE A 138 2.82 -14.44 8.92
N GLY A 139 1.77 -14.09 8.17
CA GLY A 139 1.92 -13.55 6.83
C GLY A 139 2.56 -12.15 6.78
N PRO A 140 3.12 -11.75 5.63
CA PRO A 140 3.60 -10.38 5.42
C PRO A 140 2.48 -9.36 5.62
N GLU A 141 2.80 -8.24 6.27
CA GLU A 141 1.83 -7.17 6.51
C GLU A 141 1.37 -6.57 5.18
N ASN A 142 0.06 -6.43 4.98
CA ASN A 142 -0.48 -5.94 3.73
C ASN A 142 -0.57 -4.39 3.76
N CYS A 143 0.38 -3.73 3.10
CA CYS A 143 0.36 -2.27 2.92
C CYS A 143 -0.58 -1.83 1.80
N GLY A 144 -1.18 -2.75 1.02
CA GLY A 144 -2.09 -2.42 -0.08
C GLY A 144 -1.41 -1.51 -1.11
N THR A 145 -1.91 -0.28 -1.25
CA THR A 145 -1.35 0.78 -2.11
C THR A 145 -0.67 1.90 -1.33
N ASP A 146 -0.46 1.74 -0.02
CA ASP A 146 0.24 2.74 0.81
C ASP A 146 1.76 2.58 0.65
N GLU A 147 2.32 3.43 -0.21
CA GLU A 147 3.73 3.50 -0.50
C GLU A 147 4.59 3.76 0.76
N ALA A 148 4.12 4.64 1.65
CA ALA A 148 4.88 5.04 2.83
C ALA A 148 4.93 3.90 3.86
N CYS A 149 3.82 3.15 4.01
CA CYS A 149 3.80 1.91 4.78
C CYS A 149 4.86 0.92 4.28
N PHE A 150 4.86 0.66 2.97
CA PHE A 150 5.74 -0.35 2.40
C PHE A 150 7.21 0.03 2.50
N ILE A 151 7.57 1.28 2.18
CA ILE A 151 8.95 1.76 2.31
C ILE A 151 9.43 1.72 3.76
N ALA A 152 8.58 2.06 4.73
CA ALA A 152 8.93 1.97 6.15
C ALA A 152 9.23 0.52 6.56
N LYS A 153 8.39 -0.43 6.15
CA LYS A 153 8.56 -1.87 6.43
C LYS A 153 9.79 -2.45 5.73
N ALA A 154 10.00 -2.12 4.45
CA ALA A 154 11.17 -2.53 3.69
C ALA A 154 12.48 -2.01 4.33
N ASN A 155 12.52 -0.74 4.75
CA ASN A 155 13.68 -0.19 5.43
C ASN A 155 13.96 -0.83 6.80
N ALA A 156 12.94 -1.39 7.45
CA ALA A 156 13.09 -2.21 8.65
C ALA A 156 13.44 -3.69 8.36
N CYS A 157 13.35 -4.12 7.10
CA CYS A 157 13.38 -5.50 6.63
C CYS A 157 12.31 -6.37 7.29
N GLU A 158 11.12 -5.80 7.48
CA GLU A 158 9.95 -6.51 7.99
C GLU A 158 9.11 -7.04 6.82
N PRO A 159 8.60 -8.28 6.89
CA PRO A 159 7.76 -8.85 5.83
C PRO A 159 6.53 -7.99 5.56
N ALA A 160 6.39 -7.53 4.32
CA ALA A 160 5.29 -6.71 3.88
C ALA A 160 4.94 -6.98 2.41
N ARG A 161 3.69 -6.70 2.03
CA ARG A 161 3.18 -6.79 0.66
C ARG A 161 2.63 -5.44 0.20
N PHE A 162 2.91 -5.10 -1.05
CA PHE A 162 2.46 -3.87 -1.71
C PHE A 162 2.11 -4.15 -3.16
N HIS A 163 1.08 -3.47 -3.67
CA HIS A 163 0.65 -3.56 -5.05
C HIS A 163 0.75 -2.18 -5.69
N ASN A 164 1.48 -2.10 -6.80
CA ASN A 164 1.60 -0.88 -7.58
C ASN A 164 1.11 -1.09 -9.01
N MET A 165 0.59 -0.03 -9.61
CA MET A 165 0.24 0.01 -11.02
C MET A 165 1.16 1.03 -11.72
N ILE A 166 2.03 0.54 -12.59
CA ILE A 166 2.89 1.37 -13.43
C ILE A 166 2.31 1.31 -14.84
N ASP A 167 1.78 2.44 -15.32
CA ASP A 167 1.00 2.54 -16.55
C ASP A 167 -0.18 1.55 -16.57
N THR A 168 -0.09 0.47 -17.37
CA THR A 168 -1.11 -0.58 -17.47
C THR A 168 -0.67 -1.92 -16.87
N THR A 169 0.46 -1.94 -16.16
CA THR A 169 1.07 -3.14 -15.59
C THR A 169 0.93 -3.12 -14.07
N GLU A 170 0.35 -4.19 -13.52
CA GLU A 170 0.23 -4.39 -12.07
C GLU A 170 1.38 -5.25 -11.58
N ILE A 171 2.04 -4.79 -10.51
CA ILE A 171 3.21 -5.43 -9.94
C ILE A 171 2.98 -5.63 -8.44
N SER A 172 3.20 -6.86 -8.00
CA SER A 172 3.20 -7.25 -6.60
C SER A 172 4.63 -7.20 -6.05
N TYR A 173 4.80 -6.54 -4.93
CA TYR A 173 6.06 -6.41 -4.21
C TYR A 173 5.92 -7.13 -2.86
N VAL A 174 6.87 -8.01 -2.53
CA VAL A 174 6.89 -8.73 -1.26
C VAL A 174 8.28 -8.62 -0.63
N ILE A 175 8.35 -8.12 0.59
CA ILE A 175 9.58 -8.08 1.39
C ILE A 175 9.75 -9.42 2.12
N GLY A 176 10.93 -10.05 1.95
CA GLY A 176 11.37 -11.21 2.73
C GLY A 176 12.18 -10.83 3.97
N GLU A 177 12.52 -11.81 4.79
CA GLU A 177 13.23 -11.61 6.08
C GLU A 177 14.66 -11.05 5.91
N ASP A 178 15.32 -11.31 4.77
CA ASP A 178 16.73 -10.94 4.52
C ASP A 178 16.90 -9.62 3.74
N CYS A 179 16.02 -8.63 3.94
CA CYS A 179 16.04 -7.38 3.16
C CYS A 179 16.02 -7.65 1.64
N THR A 180 15.21 -8.62 1.22
CA THR A 180 15.00 -8.94 -0.19
C THR A 180 13.61 -8.49 -0.60
N VAL A 181 13.48 -7.90 -1.79
CA VAL A 181 12.18 -7.59 -2.39
C VAL A 181 11.95 -8.50 -3.57
N THR A 182 10.84 -9.22 -3.56
CA THR A 182 10.34 -9.96 -4.72
C THR A 182 9.40 -9.06 -5.50
N LYS A 183 9.68 -8.82 -6.78
CA LYS A 183 8.80 -8.09 -7.72
C LYS A 183 8.21 -9.10 -8.68
N GLU A 184 6.88 -9.13 -8.82
CA GLU A 184 6.17 -10.07 -9.69
C GLU A 184 5.14 -9.31 -10.53
N ILE A 185 5.12 -9.57 -11.85
CA ILE A 185 4.11 -8.98 -12.73
C ILE A 185 2.83 -9.82 -12.63
N THR A 186 1.82 -9.28 -11.96
CA THR A 186 0.55 -9.99 -11.73
C THR A 186 -0.48 -9.69 -12.81
N LYS A 187 -0.35 -8.56 -13.50
CA LYS A 187 -1.26 -8.16 -14.59
C LYS A 187 -0.57 -7.28 -15.60
N LEU A 188 -0.95 -7.42 -16.87
CA LEU A 188 -0.53 -6.55 -17.97
C LEU A 188 -1.77 -5.92 -18.63
N GLY A 189 -1.56 -4.83 -19.36
CA GLY A 189 -2.62 -4.15 -20.09
C GLY A 189 -3.23 -5.06 -21.15
N GLU A 190 -4.54 -4.96 -21.37
CA GLU A 190 -5.24 -5.76 -22.39
C GLU A 190 -4.71 -5.52 -23.81
N ARG A 191 -4.10 -4.35 -24.05
CA ARG A 191 -3.54 -3.93 -25.34
C ARG A 191 -2.13 -4.46 -25.60
N GLU A 192 -1.48 -5.08 -24.62
CA GLU A 192 -0.18 -5.69 -24.84
C GLU A 192 -0.30 -6.88 -25.80
N PRO A 193 0.64 -7.07 -26.73
CA PRO A 193 0.68 -8.26 -27.58
C PRO A 193 0.75 -9.53 -26.72
N GLU A 194 0.18 -10.64 -27.21
CA GLU A 194 0.18 -11.92 -26.47
C GLU A 194 1.59 -12.42 -26.19
N GLU A 195 2.54 -12.19 -27.12
CA GLU A 195 3.94 -12.54 -26.95
C GLU A 195 4.58 -11.81 -25.76
N VAL A 196 4.18 -10.56 -25.52
CA VAL A 196 4.64 -9.77 -24.36
C VAL A 196 4.01 -10.30 -23.08
N LYS A 197 2.73 -10.67 -23.12
CA LYS A 197 2.05 -11.26 -21.96
C LYS A 197 2.67 -12.58 -21.56
N GLU A 198 2.91 -13.48 -22.50
CA GLU A 198 3.56 -14.76 -22.25
C GLU A 198 4.99 -14.58 -21.69
N LEU A 199 5.70 -13.57 -22.17
CA LEU A 199 7.06 -13.30 -21.73
C LEU A 199 7.10 -12.74 -20.29
N PHE A 200 6.16 -11.88 -19.89
CA PHE A 200 6.25 -11.12 -18.64
C PHE A 200 5.28 -11.56 -17.53
N LEU A 201 4.11 -12.09 -17.86
CA LEU A 201 3.08 -12.38 -16.87
C LEU A 201 3.51 -13.51 -15.94
N GLY A 202 3.37 -13.31 -14.63
CA GLY A 202 3.81 -14.26 -13.60
C GLY A 202 5.34 -14.37 -13.45
N GLN A 203 6.12 -13.64 -14.27
CA GLN A 203 7.57 -13.59 -14.07
C GLN A 203 7.88 -12.76 -12.83
N ALA A 204 8.85 -13.25 -12.06
CA ALA A 204 9.30 -12.60 -10.85
C ALA A 204 10.82 -12.42 -10.84
N MET A 205 11.28 -11.46 -10.04
CA MET A 205 12.68 -11.30 -9.66
C MET A 205 12.81 -10.98 -8.19
N LYS A 206 13.95 -11.34 -7.60
CA LYS A 206 14.32 -11.02 -6.21
C LYS A 206 15.48 -10.05 -6.24
N CYS A 207 15.35 -8.92 -5.56
CA CYS A 207 16.39 -7.91 -5.46
C CYS A 207 16.84 -7.78 -4.00
N SER A 208 18.15 -7.85 -3.77
CA SER A 208 18.73 -7.60 -2.45
C SER A 208 18.95 -6.10 -2.26
N TYR A 209 18.76 -5.61 -1.03
CA TYR A 209 19.04 -4.22 -0.69
C TYR A 209 19.57 -4.11 0.75
N PRO A 210 20.41 -3.11 1.06
CA PRO A 210 20.88 -2.90 2.41
C PRO A 210 19.75 -2.35 3.30
N LYS A 211 19.71 -2.77 4.57
CA LYS A 211 18.76 -2.26 5.56
C LYS A 211 18.80 -0.73 5.64
N GLY A 212 17.63 -0.09 5.56
CA GLY A 212 17.52 1.38 5.51
C GLY A 212 17.85 2.02 4.16
N GLY A 213 18.25 1.23 3.15
CA GLY A 213 18.55 1.68 1.80
C GLY A 213 17.45 1.40 0.78
N PHE A 214 16.23 1.06 1.23
CA PHE A 214 15.09 0.89 0.36
C PHE A 214 14.48 2.25 0.03
N ASP A 215 14.52 2.63 -1.24
CA ASP A 215 14.00 3.91 -1.75
C ASP A 215 12.87 3.70 -2.76
N ARG A 216 12.34 4.82 -3.27
CA ARG A 216 11.26 4.83 -4.26
C ARG A 216 11.65 4.20 -5.60
N VAL A 217 12.93 4.20 -5.95
CA VAL A 217 13.39 3.66 -7.24
C VAL A 217 13.11 2.16 -7.33
N TYR A 218 13.07 1.45 -6.21
CA TYR A 218 12.69 0.03 -6.18
C TYR A 218 11.23 -0.22 -6.62
N ILE A 219 10.32 0.72 -6.39
CA ILE A 219 8.88 0.55 -6.63
C ILE A 219 8.34 1.35 -7.81
N ASP A 220 8.98 2.47 -8.16
CA ASP A 220 8.56 3.32 -9.28
C ASP A 220 9.05 2.76 -10.63
N GLU A 221 10.12 1.96 -10.61
CA GLU A 221 10.72 1.39 -11.79
C GLU A 221 10.88 -0.13 -11.65
N ILE A 222 10.32 -0.88 -12.61
CA ILE A 222 10.54 -2.33 -12.72
C ILE A 222 12.04 -2.61 -12.79
N SER A 223 12.72 -1.80 -13.60
CA SER A 223 14.14 -1.92 -13.93
C SER A 223 15.10 -1.20 -12.97
N GLY A 224 14.56 -0.61 -11.90
CA GLY A 224 15.35 0.06 -10.87
C GLY A 224 16.18 -0.93 -10.07
N LYS A 225 17.49 -0.65 -9.95
CA LYS A 225 18.49 -1.45 -9.20
C LYS A 225 18.65 -2.89 -9.66
N LEU A 226 18.47 -3.16 -10.96
CA LEU A 226 18.58 -4.49 -11.57
C LEU A 226 19.90 -5.20 -11.31
N GLU A 227 20.99 -4.47 -11.07
CA GLU A 227 22.29 -5.03 -10.72
C GLU A 227 22.28 -5.88 -9.43
N THR A 228 21.25 -5.71 -8.59
CA THR A 228 21.06 -6.48 -7.35
C THR A 228 19.93 -7.52 -7.46
N CYS A 229 19.36 -7.68 -8.66
CA CYS A 229 18.20 -8.52 -8.91
C CYS A 229 18.56 -9.81 -9.63
N GLU A 230 17.93 -10.91 -9.22
CA GLU A 230 18.06 -12.22 -9.83
C GLU A 230 16.68 -12.82 -10.14
N GLY A 231 16.60 -13.69 -11.14
CA GLY A 231 15.38 -14.41 -11.52
C GLY A 231 14.93 -14.15 -12.96
N PRO A 232 13.91 -14.88 -13.43
CA PRO A 232 13.44 -14.83 -14.81
C PRO A 232 13.13 -13.42 -15.32
N LEU A 233 12.43 -12.62 -14.50
CA LEU A 233 12.06 -11.26 -14.89
C LEU A 233 13.29 -10.36 -15.05
N ALA A 234 14.32 -10.53 -14.20
CA ALA A 234 15.56 -9.76 -14.30
C ALA A 234 16.32 -10.11 -15.59
N THR A 235 16.40 -11.40 -15.95
CA THR A 235 17.03 -11.88 -17.19
C THR A 235 16.36 -11.29 -18.44
N ILE A 236 15.02 -11.34 -18.51
CA ILE A 236 14.26 -10.79 -19.64
C ILE A 236 14.53 -9.29 -19.80
N ILE A 237 14.49 -8.52 -18.70
CA ILE A 237 14.75 -7.08 -18.78
C ILE A 237 16.20 -6.79 -19.16
N ALA A 238 17.16 -7.59 -18.69
CA ALA A 238 18.56 -7.46 -19.06
C ALA A 238 18.81 -7.77 -20.55
N GLU A 239 18.11 -8.74 -21.11
CA GLU A 239 18.18 -9.09 -22.53
C GLU A 239 17.61 -7.98 -23.42
N LEU A 240 16.45 -7.42 -23.07
CA LEU A 240 15.82 -6.32 -23.83
C LEU A 240 16.60 -5.00 -23.77
N ARG A 241 17.54 -4.86 -22.84
CA ARG A 241 18.43 -3.68 -22.75
C ARG A 241 19.65 -3.76 -23.66
N ARG A 242 19.98 -4.94 -24.20
CA ARG A 242 21.11 -5.14 -25.13
C ARG A 242 20.72 -4.71 -26.53
#